data_AF-A0A183KSK6-F1
#
_entry.id   AF-A0A183KSK6-F1
#
_cell.length_a   1.000
_cell.length_b   1.000
_cell.length_c   1.000
_cell.angle_alpha   90.00
_cell.angle_beta   90.00
_cell.angle_gamma   90.00
#
_symmetry.space_group_name_H-M   'P 1'
#
loop_
_entity.id
_entity.type
_entity.pdbx_description
1 polymer ?
#
loop_
_entity_poly.entity_id
_entity_poly.type
_entity_poly.pdbx_seq_one_letter_code
_entity_poly.pdbx_strand_id
1 'polypeptide(L)'
;MTHQNERRGSSEVTRPISLLTIRSIIIIGRLTKTRELQTRENQAGFRPGRGCIDHTFTIRQVQEHRHTYRRPTMVVFLDLKAAFDSVDRETL
;
A
#
# COMPACT_ATOMS: atom_id res chain seq x y z
N MET A 1 38.14 -15.66 -28.89
CA MET A 1 37.12 -14.61 -29.12
C MET A 1 35.80 -15.30 -29.36
N THR A 2 35.09 -15.59 -28.29
CA THR A 2 33.72 -16.13 -28.29
C THR A 2 32.97 -15.28 -27.27
N HIS A 3 32.31 -14.25 -27.79
CA HIS A 3 31.36 -13.45 -27.03
C HIS A 3 30.16 -14.34 -26.69
N GLN A 4 30.04 -14.78 -25.44
CA GLN A 4 28.74 -15.15 -24.90
C GLN A 4 28.04 -13.86 -24.46
N ASN A 5 27.14 -13.42 -25.31
CA ASN A 5 26.16 -12.38 -25.07
C ASN A 5 24.90 -13.04 -24.47
N GLU A 6 24.85 -13.22 -23.16
CA GLU A 6 23.60 -13.50 -22.46
C GLU A 6 22.92 -12.17 -22.13
N ARG A 7 22.08 -11.70 -23.07
CA ARG A 7 20.98 -10.80 -22.74
C ARG A 7 19.68 -11.60 -22.73
N ARG A 8 18.96 -11.47 -21.60
CA ARG A 8 17.51 -11.66 -21.33
C ARG A 8 17.33 -12.62 -20.14
N GLY A 9 16.51 -12.34 -19.13
CA GLY A 9 15.35 -11.45 -19.10
C GLY A 9 15.41 -10.37 -18.02
N SER A 10 14.82 -9.24 -18.37
CA SER A 10 14.17 -8.35 -17.41
C SER A 10 13.40 -9.17 -16.39
N SER A 11 13.58 -8.90 -15.09
CA SER A 11 12.69 -9.35 -14.04
C SER A 11 11.23 -9.09 -14.46
N GLU A 12 10.48 -10.13 -14.82
CA GLU A 12 9.08 -10.00 -15.21
C GLU A 12 8.31 -9.39 -14.04
N VAL A 13 7.76 -8.18 -14.26
CA VAL A 13 6.99 -7.40 -13.28
C VAL A 13 5.56 -7.98 -13.20
N THR A 14 5.44 -9.29 -12.96
CA THR A 14 4.15 -9.96 -12.88
C THR A 14 3.73 -10.06 -11.43
N ARG A 15 2.55 -9.52 -11.11
CA ARG A 15 1.94 -9.67 -9.78
C ARG A 15 1.00 -10.88 -9.78
N PRO A 16 1.30 -11.97 -9.07
CA PRO A 16 0.37 -13.09 -8.97
C PRO A 16 -0.90 -12.65 -8.24
N ILE A 17 -2.05 -13.12 -8.71
CA ILE A 17 -3.36 -12.84 -8.09
C ILE A 17 -3.95 -14.17 -7.63
N SER A 18 -4.36 -14.24 -6.37
CA SER A 18 -5.15 -15.35 -5.84
C SER A 18 -6.64 -15.01 -5.82
N LEU A 19 -7.49 -15.93 -6.27
CA LEU A 19 -8.94 -15.77 -6.17
C LEU A 19 -9.44 -16.12 -4.76
N LEU A 20 -10.30 -15.26 -4.22
CA LEU A 20 -10.92 -15.47 -2.92
C LEU A 20 -12.07 -16.48 -3.02
N THR A 21 -12.16 -17.37 -2.03
CA THR A 21 -13.31 -18.26 -1.89
C THR A 21 -14.47 -17.54 -1.20
N ILE A 22 -15.70 -18.05 -1.37
CA ILE A 22 -16.90 -17.56 -0.68
C ILE A 22 -16.70 -17.52 0.85
N ARG A 23 -16.03 -18.53 1.41
CA ARG A 23 -15.69 -18.60 2.84
C ARG A 23 -14.85 -17.38 3.27
N SER A 24 -13.87 -16.99 2.47
CA SER A 24 -13.03 -15.82 2.75
C SER A 24 -13.84 -14.52 2.78
N ILE A 25 -14.80 -14.36 1.86
CA ILE A 25 -15.68 -13.17 1.81
C ILE A 25 -16.52 -13.07 3.09
N ILE A 26 -17.08 -14.19 3.56
CA ILE A 26 -17.88 -14.23 4.80
C ILE A 26 -17.02 -13.84 6.02
N ILE A 27 -15.79 -14.38 6.09
CA ILE A 27 -14.86 -14.05 7.19
C ILE A 27 -14.53 -12.56 7.18
N ILE A 28 -14.17 -12.00 6.02
CA ILE A 28 -13.87 -10.57 5.87
C ILE A 28 -15.07 -9.74 6.34
N GLY A 29 -16.28 -10.04 5.86
CA GLY A 29 -17.50 -9.32 6.24
C GLY A 29 -17.76 -9.29 7.75
N ARG A 30 -17.47 -10.39 8.46
CA ARG A 30 -17.61 -10.47 9.92
C ARG A 30 -16.54 -9.66 10.66
N LEU A 31 -15.31 -9.65 10.14
CA LEU A 31 -14.18 -8.94 10.76
C LEU A 31 -14.18 -7.44 10.48
N THR A 32 -14.81 -6.98 9.40
CA THR A 32 -14.80 -5.57 8.98
C THR A 32 -15.19 -4.62 10.10
N LYS A 33 -16.26 -4.89 10.85
CA LYS A 33 -16.72 -4.00 11.93
C LYS A 33 -15.64 -3.79 13.00
N THR A 34 -15.03 -4.87 13.48
CA THR A 34 -13.97 -4.81 14.49
C THR A 34 -12.73 -4.13 13.93
N ARG A 35 -12.35 -4.46 12.70
CA ARG A 35 -11.21 -3.81 12.01
C ARG A 35 -11.40 -2.31 11.91
N GLU A 36 -12.58 -1.83 11.52
CA GLU A 36 -12.85 -0.39 11.38
C GLU A 36 -12.75 0.34 12.73
N LEU A 37 -13.11 -0.30 13.84
CA LEU A 37 -12.98 0.28 15.18
C LEU A 37 -11.53 0.37 15.67
N GLN A 38 -10.66 -0.54 15.21
CA GLN A 38 -9.26 -0.60 15.64
C GLN A 38 -8.30 0.15 14.70
N THR A 39 -8.72 0.39 13.46
CA THR A 39 -7.88 1.03 12.45
C THR A 39 -7.75 2.53 12.73
N ARG A 40 -6.52 3.04 12.64
CA ARG A 40 -6.27 4.49 12.80
C ARG A 40 -6.92 5.29 11.67
N GLU A 41 -7.33 6.51 11.99
CA GLU A 41 -8.04 7.38 11.04
C GLU A 41 -7.23 7.70 9.77
N ASN A 42 -5.90 7.84 9.91
CA ASN A 42 -4.99 8.11 8.81
C ASN A 42 -4.75 6.91 7.88
N GLN A 43 -5.26 5.72 8.21
CA GLN A 43 -5.24 4.57 7.32
C GLN A 43 -6.52 4.58 6.48
N ALA A 44 -6.40 4.80 5.17
CA ALA A 44 -7.53 4.76 4.23
C ALA A 44 -7.59 3.46 3.40
N GLY A 45 -6.46 2.76 3.27
CA GLY A 45 -6.35 1.59 2.40
C GLY A 45 -7.28 0.44 2.82
N PHE A 46 -7.99 -0.12 1.83
CA PHE A 46 -8.91 -1.25 2.00
C PHE A 46 -10.06 -0.99 2.99
N ARG A 47 -10.50 0.26 3.17
CA ARG A 47 -11.61 0.61 4.06
C ARG A 47 -12.84 1.08 3.26
N PRO A 48 -14.06 0.71 3.66
CA PRO A 48 -15.27 1.20 2.99
C PRO A 48 -15.38 2.73 3.06
N GLY A 49 -15.68 3.37 1.93
CA GLY A 49 -15.91 4.81 1.87
C GLY A 49 -14.66 5.69 2.05
N ARG A 50 -13.46 5.11 2.07
CA ARG A 50 -12.18 5.85 2.15
C ARG A 50 -11.35 5.61 0.90
N GLY A 51 -10.69 6.65 0.41
CA GLY A 51 -9.88 6.59 -0.80
C GLY A 51 -8.58 7.38 -0.69
N CYS A 52 -7.75 7.32 -1.73
CA CYS A 52 -6.49 8.07 -1.78
C CYS A 52 -6.67 9.58 -2.05
N ILE A 53 -7.87 10.00 -2.45
CA ILE A 53 -8.18 11.41 -2.76
C ILE A 53 -8.00 12.28 -1.51
N ASP A 54 -8.57 11.89 -0.38
CA ASP A 54 -8.49 12.65 0.87
C ASP A 54 -7.04 12.82 1.35
N HIS A 55 -6.24 11.75 1.23
CA HIS A 55 -4.82 11.79 1.58
C HIS A 55 -4.02 12.67 0.63
N THR A 56 -4.29 12.58 -0.68
CA THR A 56 -3.61 13.43 -1.68
C THR A 56 -3.94 14.91 -1.43
N PHE A 57 -5.21 15.21 -1.15
CA PHE A 57 -5.64 16.55 -0.79
C PHE A 57 -4.96 17.04 0.49
N THR A 58 -4.95 16.23 1.55
CA THR A 58 -4.33 16.57 2.83
C THR A 58 -2.83 16.85 2.68
N ILE A 59 -2.10 16.00 1.95
CA ILE A 59 -0.66 16.19 1.72
C ILE A 59 -0.41 17.49 0.96
N ARG A 60 -1.20 17.78 -0.08
CA ARG A 60 -1.09 19.04 -0.84
C ARG A 60 -1.34 20.26 0.05
N GLN A 61 -2.39 20.25 0.86
CA GLN A 61 -2.70 21.33 1.80
C GLN A 61 -1.56 21.59 2.79
N VAL A 62 -0.98 20.52 3.36
CA VAL A 62 0.17 20.65 4.27
C VAL A 62 1.39 21.21 3.54
N GLN A 63 1.68 20.73 2.33
CA GLN A 63 2.80 21.22 1.53
C GLN A 63 2.65 22.70 1.17
N GLU A 64 1.47 23.11 0.67
CA GLU A 64 1.17 24.50 0.31
C GLU A 64 1.30 25.42 1.53
N HIS A 65 0.71 25.04 2.66
CA HIS A 65 0.81 25.82 3.90
C HIS A 65 2.27 25.99 4.33
N ARG A 66 3.05 24.90 4.35
CA ARG A 66 4.46 24.96 4.75
C ARG A 66 5.30 25.79 3.80
N HIS A 67 5.03 25.70 2.51
CA HIS A 67 5.67 26.51 1.47
C HIS A 67 5.40 28.00 1.68
N THR A 68 4.15 28.39 1.97
CA THR A 68 3.76 29.79 2.24
C THR A 68 4.59 30.42 3.37
N TYR A 69 4.87 29.66 4.43
CA TYR A 69 5.69 30.13 5.55
C TYR A 69 7.19 29.84 5.39
N ARG A 70 7.64 29.49 4.18
CA ARG A 70 9.04 29.13 3.85
C ARG A 70 9.65 28.11 4.81
N ARG A 71 8.83 27.17 5.31
CA ARG A 71 9.30 26.15 6.25
C ARG A 71 9.93 24.99 5.48
N PRO A 72 11.18 24.60 5.78
CA PRO A 72 11.78 23.42 5.17
C PRO A 72 10.91 22.20 5.48
N THR A 73 10.63 21.40 4.45
CA THR A 73 9.68 20.28 4.52
C THR A 73 10.24 19.12 3.73
N MET A 74 10.24 17.93 4.33
CA MET A 74 10.61 16.67 3.68
C MET A 74 9.40 15.74 3.67
N VAL A 75 9.20 15.03 2.57
CA VAL A 75 8.17 14.00 2.44
C VAL A 75 8.84 12.69 2.06
N VAL A 76 8.53 11.64 2.80
CA VAL A 76 9.08 10.29 2.60
C VAL A 76 7.97 9.40 2.08
N PHE A 77 8.22 8.77 0.93
CA PHE A 77 7.35 7.75 0.37
C PHE A 77 7.93 6.37 0.72
N LEU A 78 7.16 5.57 1.45
CA LEU A 78 7.53 4.22 1.85
C LEU A 78 6.65 3.24 1.08
N ASP A 79 7.27 2.29 0.40
CA ASP A 79 6.61 1.19 -0.27
C ASP A 79 7.24 -0.14 0.18
N LEU A 80 6.39 -1.13 0.45
CA LEU A 80 6.83 -2.43 0.93
C LEU A 80 7.00 -3.38 -0.25
N LYS A 81 8.19 -3.99 -0.37
CA LYS A 81 8.45 -5.00 -1.40
C LYS A 81 7.63 -6.26 -1.13
N ALA A 82 6.76 -6.62 -2.07
CA ALA A 82 5.93 -7.84 -1.98
C ALA A 82 5.16 -7.94 -0.65
N ALA A 83 4.42 -6.88 -0.29
CA ALA A 83 3.79 -6.72 1.02
C ALA A 83 2.90 -7.88 1.49
N PHE A 84 2.26 -8.61 0.58
CA PHE A 84 1.43 -9.77 0.91
C PHE A 84 2.23 -11.08 1.00
N ASP A 85 3.33 -11.20 0.26
CA ASP A 85 4.18 -12.40 0.25
C ASP A 85 5.19 -12.40 1.41
N SER A 86 5.52 -11.21 1.94
CA SER A 86 6.55 -10.99 2.97
C SER A 86 6.01 -10.96 4.41
N VAL A 87 4.74 -11.31 4.63
CA VAL A 87 4.14 -11.33 5.97
C VAL A 87 4.72 -12.47 6.81
N ASP A 88 5.30 -12.14 7.96
CA ASP A 88 5.72 -13.12 8.96
C ASP A 88 4.49 -13.71 9.68
N ARG A 89 4.26 -15.01 9.48
CA ARG A 89 3.09 -15.73 10.00
C ARG A 89 3.23 -16.14 11.46
N GLU A 90 4.43 -16.16 12.02
CA GLU A 90 4.63 -16.50 13.44
C GLU A 90 4.23 -15.34 14.35
N THR A 91 4.28 -14.11 13.81
CA THR A 91 3.96 -12.87 14.55
C THR A 91 2.54 -12.36 14.35
N LEU A 92 1.81 -12.91 13.38
CA LEU A 92 0.45 -12.51 13.02
C LEU A 92 -0.60 -13.17 13.91
#